data_AF-A0A3D6EED5-F1
#
_entry.id   AF-A0A3D6EED5-F1
#
_cell.length_a   1.000
_cell.length_b   1.000
_cell.length_c   1.000
_cell.angle_alpha   90.00
_cell.angle_beta   90.00
_cell.angle_gamma   90.00
#
_symmetry.space_group_name_H-M   'P 1'
#
loop_
_entity.id
_entity.type
_entity.pdbx_description
1 polymer ?
#
loop_
_entity_poly.entity_id
_entity_poly.type
_entity_poly.pdbx_seq_one_letter_code
_entity_poly.pdbx_strand_id
1 'polypeptide(L)' 'DLVVYTRAELMKFRNFGRKSLNEIEVLVDKMKLSFGMDVSKYNITVVKKNV' A
#
# COMPACT_ATOMS: atom_id res chain seq x y z
N ASP A 1 0.71 3.82 4.94
CA ASP A 1 -0.29 4.15 3.89
C ASP A 1 -0.35 3.15 2.74
N LEU A 2 0.75 2.53 2.31
CA LEU A 2 0.72 1.67 1.12
C LEU A 2 -0.24 0.46 1.22
N VAL A 3 -0.25 -0.20 2.39
CA VAL A 3 -1.03 -1.42 2.63
C VAL A 3 -2.54 -1.18 2.78
N VAL A 4 -2.99 0.08 2.93
CA VAL A 4 -4.43 0.40 2.97
C VAL A 4 -5.04 0.39 1.57
N TYR A 5 -4.23 0.60 0.52
CA TYR A 5 -4.70 0.52 -0.85
C TYR A 5 -4.85 -0.93 -1.32
N THR A 6 -5.85 -1.15 -2.16
CA THR A 6 -5.99 -2.40 -2.91
C THR A 6 -5.05 -2.43 -4.11
N ARG A 7 -4.78 -3.64 -4.63
CA ARG A 7 -4.00 -3.83 -5.87
C ARG A 7 -4.59 -3.05 -7.06
N ALA A 8 -5.91 -3.01 -7.16
CA ALA A 8 -6.61 -2.29 -8.23
C ALA A 8 -6.43 -0.78 -8.12
N GLU A 9 -6.38 -0.22 -6.90
CA GLU A 9 -6.11 1.20 -6.68
C GLU A 9 -4.65 1.54 -6.98
N LEU A 10 -3.72 0.65 -6.62
CA LEU A 10 -2.30 0.85 -6.91
C LEU A 10 -2.03 0.96 -8.42
N MET A 11 -2.72 0.15 -9.23
CA MET A 11 -2.62 0.20 -10.69
C MET A 11 -3.18 1.48 -11.33
N LYS A 12 -3.88 2.34 -10.58
CA LYS A 12 -4.38 3.63 -11.07
C LYS A 12 -3.36 4.76 -10.90
N PHE A 13 -2.27 4.56 -10.17
CA PHE A 13 -1.23 5.58 -10.01
C PHE A 13 -0.44 5.77 -11.32
N ARG A 14 -0.17 7.04 -11.68
CA ARG A 14 0.63 7.36 -12.86
C ARG A 14 2.02 6.73 -12.73
N ASN A 15 2.50 6.08 -13.79
CA ASN A 15 3.78 5.37 -13.85
C ASN A 15 3.88 4.16 -12.89
N PHE A 16 2.78 3.70 -12.31
CA PHE A 16 2.74 2.48 -11.52
C PHE A 16 2.24 1.32 -12.40
N GLY A 17 2.99 0.22 -12.44
CA GLY A 17 2.66 -0.92 -13.29
C GLY A 17 3.01 -2.26 -12.66
N ARG A 18 2.89 -3.33 -13.45
CA ARG A 18 3.04 -4.71 -12.97
C ARG A 18 4.39 -4.98 -12.27
N LYS A 19 5.49 -4.39 -12.75
CA LYS A 19 6.79 -4.52 -12.10
C LYS A 19 6.80 -3.87 -10.70
N SER A 20 6.32 -2.63 -10.60
CA SER A 20 6.18 -1.92 -9.33
C SER A 20 5.26 -2.69 -8.37
N LEU A 21 4.14 -3.24 -8.86
CA LEU A 21 3.22 -4.04 -8.04
C LEU A 21 3.91 -5.28 -7.47
N ASN A 22 4.60 -6.06 -8.31
CA ASN A 22 5.30 -7.27 -7.87
C ASN A 22 6.41 -6.96 -6.85
N GLU A 23 7.20 -5.90 -7.09
CA GLU A 23 8.26 -5.49 -6.16
C GLU A 23 7.69 -5.14 -4.78
N ILE A 24 6.57 -4.40 -4.73
CA ILE A 24 5.92 -4.08 -3.47
C ILE A 24 5.28 -5.32 -2.84
N GLU A 25 4.65 -6.22 -3.61
CA GLU A 25 4.09 -7.47 -3.08
C GLU A 25 5.14 -8.29 -2.34
N VAL A 26 6.33 -8.47 -2.93
CA VAL A 26 7.44 -9.19 -2.30
C VAL A 26 7.88 -8.50 -1.00
N LEU A 27 7.91 -7.16 -0.97
CA LEU A 27 8.28 -6.41 0.24
C LEU A 27 7.22 -6.53 1.34
N VAL A 28 5.95 -6.40 0.99
CA VAL A 28 4.80 -6.50 1.91
C VAL A 28 4.72 -7.90 2.52
N ASP A 29 4.93 -8.94 1.71
CA ASP A 29 4.94 -10.34 2.16
C ASP A 29 6.09 -10.64 3.13
N LYS A 30 7.30 -10.13 2.83
CA LYS A 30 8.45 -10.22 3.76
C LYS A 30 8.18 -9.59 5.12
N MET A 31 7.34 -8.56 5.16
CA MET A 31 6.92 -7.88 6.39
C MET A 31 5.71 -8.54 7.06
N LYS A 32 5.20 -9.65 6.50
CA LYS A 32 3.98 -10.35 6.94
C LYS A 32 2.75 -9.43 6.96
N LEU A 33 2.70 -8.49 6.01
CA LEU A 33 1.60 -7.56 5.81
C LEU A 33 0.76 -7.98 4.60
N SER A 34 -0.35 -7.28 4.36
CA SER A 34 -1.23 -7.54 3.21
C SER A 34 -1.88 -6.26 2.73
N PHE A 35 -2.13 -6.16 1.42
CA PHE A 35 -2.86 -5.05 0.83
C PHE A 35 -4.35 -5.08 1.18
N GLY A 36 -4.96 -3.89 1.27
CA GLY A 36 -6.34 -3.72 1.70
C GLY A 36 -6.55 -3.99 3.20
N MET A 37 -5.48 -3.98 4.01
CA MET A 37 -5.62 -4.19 5.45
C MET A 37 -6.13 -2.94 6.16
N ASP A 38 -6.98 -3.13 7.16
CA ASP A 38 -7.40 -2.05 8.05
C ASP A 38 -6.29 -1.72 9.06
N VAL A 39 -5.67 -0.56 8.87
CA VAL A 39 -4.60 -0.06 9.75
C VAL A 39 -5.10 0.82 10.90
N SER A 40 -6.41 1.12 10.94
CA SER A 40 -7.01 1.98 11.97
C SER A 40 -6.83 1.42 13.38
N LYS A 41 -6.87 0.08 13.51
CA LYS A 41 -6.62 -0.65 14.76
C LYS A 41 -5.25 -0.38 15.38
N TYR A 42 -4.28 0.08 14.59
CA TYR A 42 -2.92 0.37 15.04
C TYR A 42 -2.68 1.86 15.32
N ASN A 43 -3.74 2.68 15.36
CA ASN A 43 -3.66 4.15 15.48
C ASN A 43 -2.79 4.80 14.39
N ILE A 44 -2.63 4.13 13.24
CA ILE A 44 -1.93 4.67 12.08
C ILE A 44 -2.95 5.52 11.32
N THR A 45 -3.32 6.67 11.88
CA THR A 45 -4.08 7.66 11.12
C THR A 45 -3.12 8.32 10.14
N VAL A 46 -3.45 8.25 8.86
CA VAL A 46 -2.74 8.94 7.79
C VAL A 46 -2.80 10.43 8.08
N VAL A 47 -1.80 10.95 8.80
CA VAL A 47 -1.61 12.39 8.94
C VAL A 47 -1.21 12.85 7.56
N LYS A 48 -2.19 13.29 6.76
CA LYS A 48 -1.93 13.93 5.47
C LYS A 48 -0.98 15.09 5.76
N LYS A 49 0.32 14.88 5.56
CA LYS A 49 1.28 15.98 5.50
C LYS A 49 0.92 16.74 4.23
N ASN A 50 0.14 17.79 4.42
CA ASN A 50 -0.01 18.84 3.42
C ASN A 50 1.38 19.47 3.28
N VAL A 51 2.11 19.00 2.28
CA VAL A 51 3.22 19.74 1.66
C VAL A 51 2.75 20.19 0.29
#